data_AF-A0A949LEL1-F1
#
_entry.id   AF-A0A949LEL1-F1
#
_cell.length_a   1.000
_cell.length_b   1.000
_cell.length_c   1.000
_cell.angle_alpha   90.00
_cell.angle_beta   90.00
_cell.angle_gamma   90.00
#
_symmetry.space_group_name_H-M   'P 1'
#
loop_
_entity.id
_entity.type
_entity.pdbx_description
1 polymer ?
#
loop_
_entity_poly.entity_id
_entity_poly.type
_entity_poly.pdbx_seq_one_letter_code
_entity_poly.pdbx_strand_id
1 'polypeptide(L)'
;MADDMARSIHGCRPASEAAAAMFVGSRQAKSQEAFSRLAEIREVLHAVQRGVMDERRAIQQIEEIAAGAADRIVRVGHTHRPEIQTTREGEK
;
A
#
# COMPACT_ATOMS: atom_id res chain seq x y z
N MET A 1 -5.65 22.24 48.79
CA MET A 1 -6.38 22.12 47.52
C MET A 1 -5.36 21.94 46.39
N ALA A 2 -4.78 20.74 46.24
CA ALA A 2 -3.73 20.48 45.25
C ALA A 2 -3.66 18.98 44.87
N ASP A 3 -4.81 18.32 44.67
CA ASP A 3 -4.85 16.86 44.48
C ASP A 3 -5.79 16.41 43.34
N ASP A 4 -6.01 17.26 42.33
CA ASP A 4 -7.00 16.96 41.27
C ASP A 4 -6.49 17.20 39.84
N MET A 5 -5.20 17.01 39.59
CA MET A 5 -4.63 17.05 38.22
C MET A 5 -3.79 15.82 37.85
N ALA A 6 -3.56 14.86 38.76
CA ALA A 6 -2.70 13.71 38.50
C ALA A 6 -3.42 12.45 37.98
N ARG A 7 -4.76 12.46 37.86
CA ARG A 7 -5.53 11.27 37.47
C ARG A 7 -5.91 11.16 35.98
N SER A 8 -5.56 12.14 35.14
CA SER A 8 -6.05 12.21 33.76
C SER A 8 -5.11 11.65 32.69
N ILE A 9 -3.99 10.99 33.05
CA ILE A 9 -2.94 10.56 32.09
C ILE A 9 -2.79 9.04 31.98
N HIS A 10 -3.68 8.26 32.59
CA HIS A 10 -3.62 6.77 32.56
C HIS A 10 -4.65 6.10 31.64
N GLY A 11 -5.50 6.88 30.94
CA GLY A 11 -6.55 6.34 30.06
C GLY A 11 -6.17 6.11 28.60
N CYS A 12 -5.05 6.66 28.12
CA CYS A 12 -4.73 6.71 26.68
C CYS A 12 -3.61 5.76 26.21
N ARG A 13 -3.17 4.81 27.05
CA ARG A 13 -2.09 3.87 26.70
C ARG A 13 -2.47 2.79 25.65
N PRO A 14 -3.69 2.24 25.59
CA PRO A 14 -3.98 1.18 24.63
C PRO A 14 -4.16 1.70 23.19
N ALA A 15 -4.56 2.96 23.00
CA ALA A 15 -4.77 3.54 21.68
C ALA A 15 -3.45 3.84 20.94
N SER A 16 -2.43 4.31 21.66
CA SER A 16 -1.11 4.59 21.07
C SER A 16 -0.32 3.32 20.76
N GLU A 17 -0.42 2.28 21.60
CA GLU A 17 0.20 0.96 21.34
C GLU A 17 -0.48 0.25 20.17
N ALA A 18 -1.83 0.30 20.06
CA ALA A 18 -2.55 -0.21 18.91
C ALA A 18 -2.21 0.55 17.62
N ALA A 19 -2.10 1.88 17.66
CA ALA A 19 -1.69 2.69 16.52
C ALA A 19 -0.25 2.39 16.08
N ALA A 20 0.68 2.19 17.02
CA ALA A 20 2.05 1.79 16.73
C ALA A 20 2.11 0.38 16.11
N ALA A 21 1.33 -0.58 16.61
CA ALA A 21 1.24 -1.92 16.04
C ALA A 21 0.62 -1.92 14.64
N MET A 22 -0.43 -1.12 14.39
CA MET A 22 -0.99 -0.92 13.05
C MET A 22 0.00 -0.25 12.10
N PHE A 23 0.79 0.71 12.58
CA PHE A 23 1.82 1.38 11.79
C PHE A 23 3.00 0.46 11.45
N VAL A 24 3.46 -0.36 12.39
CA VAL A 24 4.49 -1.37 12.13
C VAL A 24 3.95 -2.47 11.21
N GLY A 25 2.73 -2.94 11.43
CA GLY A 25 2.05 -3.92 10.58
C GLY A 25 1.89 -3.43 9.14
N SER A 26 1.53 -2.16 8.94
CA SER A 26 1.43 -1.57 7.60
C SER A 26 2.79 -1.42 6.90
N ARG A 27 3.87 -1.11 7.64
CA ARG A 27 5.24 -1.13 7.07
C ARG A 27 5.67 -2.55 6.67
N GLN A 28 5.38 -3.54 7.52
CA GLN A 28 5.72 -4.93 7.23
C GLN A 28 4.91 -5.47 6.05
N ALA A 29 3.62 -5.18 5.98
CA ALA A 29 2.76 -5.51 4.83
C ALA A 29 3.27 -4.85 3.53
N LYS A 30 3.62 -3.56 3.56
CA LYS A 30 4.21 -2.85 2.42
C LYS A 30 5.55 -3.46 1.98
N SER A 31 6.38 -3.88 2.93
CA SER A 31 7.65 -4.54 2.62
C SER A 31 7.42 -5.90 1.97
N GLN A 32 6.45 -6.68 2.47
CA GLN A 32 6.10 -7.99 1.90
C GLN A 32 5.55 -7.83 0.48
N GLU A 33 4.68 -6.85 0.25
CA GLU A 33 4.13 -6.56 -1.07
C GLU A 33 5.20 -6.10 -2.07
N ALA A 34 6.19 -5.32 -1.61
CA ALA A 34 7.35 -4.96 -2.43
C ALA A 34 8.23 -6.19 -2.76
N PHE A 35 8.46 -7.09 -1.79
CA PHE A 35 9.19 -8.33 -2.04
C PHE A 35 8.46 -9.28 -3.00
N SER A 36 7.13 -9.38 -2.92
CA SER A 36 6.32 -10.15 -3.87
C SER A 36 6.45 -9.60 -5.29
N ARG A 37 6.35 -8.27 -5.46
CA ARG A 37 6.55 -7.61 -6.76
C ARG A 37 7.93 -7.88 -7.35
N LEU A 38 8.98 -7.84 -6.52
CA LEU A 38 10.34 -8.17 -6.97
C LEU A 38 10.48 -9.63 -7.41
N ALA A 39 9.82 -10.56 -6.71
CA ALA A 39 9.80 -11.96 -7.12
C ALA A 39 9.12 -12.15 -8.48
N GLU A 40 7.99 -11.47 -8.71
CA GLU A 40 7.29 -11.49 -10.01
C GLU A 40 8.14 -10.92 -11.15
N ILE A 41 8.80 -9.78 -10.93
CA ILE A 41 9.73 -9.19 -11.92
C ILE A 41 10.85 -10.18 -12.27
N ARG A 42 11.39 -10.89 -11.28
CA ARG A 42 12.43 -11.90 -11.52
C ARG A 42 11.93 -13.04 -12.41
N GLU A 43 10.71 -13.51 -12.22
CA GLU A 43 10.13 -14.56 -13.07
C GLU A 43 9.97 -14.08 -14.52
N VAL A 44 9.55 -12.81 -14.72
CA VAL A 44 9.48 -12.21 -16.06
C VAL A 44 10.86 -12.17 -16.73
N LEU A 45 11.90 -11.74 -16.01
CA LEU A 45 13.27 -11.71 -16.53
C LEU A 45 13.78 -13.12 -16.90
N HIS A 46 13.47 -14.12 -16.09
CA HIS A 46 13.83 -15.50 -16.41
C HIS A 46 13.08 -16.04 -17.64
N ALA A 47 11.82 -15.64 -17.85
CA ALA A 47 11.06 -16.02 -19.05
C ALA A 47 11.70 -15.44 -20.34
N VAL A 48 12.21 -14.21 -20.29
CA VAL A 48 12.96 -13.60 -21.41
C VAL A 48 14.26 -14.34 -21.66
N GLN A 49 15.04 -14.62 -20.62
CA GLN A 49 16.31 -15.35 -20.74
C GLN A 49 16.14 -16.75 -21.35
N ARG A 50 14.99 -17.40 -21.12
CA ARG A 50 14.65 -18.70 -21.70
C ARG A 50 14.07 -18.60 -23.12
N GLY A 51 13.90 -17.39 -23.65
CA GLY A 51 13.31 -17.15 -24.98
C GLY A 51 11.82 -17.45 -25.06
N VAL A 52 11.12 -17.51 -23.92
CA VAL A 52 9.67 -17.79 -23.85
C VAL A 52 8.85 -16.50 -23.99
N MET A 53 9.47 -15.35 -23.72
CA MET A 53 8.82 -14.04 -23.73
C MET A 53 9.68 -13.01 -24.47
N ASP A 54 9.03 -12.19 -25.30
CA ASP A 54 9.67 -11.08 -26.01
C ASP A 54 10.02 -9.93 -25.06
N GLU A 55 11.15 -9.26 -25.32
CA GLU A 55 11.67 -8.15 -24.53
C GLU A 55 10.66 -7.01 -24.36
N ARG A 56 9.96 -6.64 -25.44
CA ARG A 56 8.97 -5.55 -25.41
C ARG A 56 7.78 -5.87 -24.50
N ARG A 57 7.35 -7.13 -24.49
CA ARG A 57 6.24 -7.59 -23.65
C ARG A 57 6.66 -7.70 -22.20
N ALA A 58 7.89 -8.13 -21.96
CA ALA A 58 8.48 -8.20 -20.62
C ALA A 58 8.61 -6.81 -19.98
N ILE A 59 9.06 -5.79 -20.73
CA ILE A 59 9.13 -4.41 -20.24
C ILE A 59 7.75 -3.91 -19.81
N GLN A 60 6.73 -4.08 -20.65
CA GLN A 60 5.36 -3.67 -20.33
C GLN A 60 4.84 -4.38 -19.06
N GLN A 61 5.10 -5.68 -18.92
CA GLN A 61 4.65 -6.45 -17.76
C GLN A 61 5.40 -6.05 -16.47
N ILE A 62 6.69 -5.73 -16.56
CA ILE A 62 7.47 -5.20 -15.42
C ILE A 62 6.94 -3.83 -14.99
N GLU A 63 6.61 -2.96 -15.95
CA GLU A 63 6.00 -1.65 -15.66
C GLU A 63 4.65 -1.79 -14.95
N GLU A 64 3.81 -2.75 -15.37
CA GLU A 64 2.53 -3.06 -14.72
C GLU A 64 2.73 -3.59 -13.29
N ILE A 65 3.67 -4.52 -13.06
CA ILE A 65 4.00 -5.03 -11.72
C ILE A 65 4.55 -3.93 -10.82
N ALA A 66 5.43 -3.07 -11.36
CA ALA A 66 6.04 -1.97 -10.64
C ALA A 66 5.02 -0.88 -10.28
N ALA A 67 4.08 -0.58 -11.17
CA ALA A 67 3.00 0.37 -10.93
C ALA A 67 2.07 -0.06 -9.77
N GLY A 68 2.00 -1.37 -9.50
CA GLY A 68 1.19 -1.92 -8.42
C GLY A 68 -0.32 -1.75 -8.65
N ALA A 69 -1.13 -2.11 -7.65
CA ALA A 69 -2.56 -1.85 -7.69
C ALA A 69 -2.79 -0.34 -7.55
N ALA A 70 -3.20 0.31 -8.64
CA ALA A 70 -3.71 1.67 -8.54
C ALA A 70 -4.97 1.66 -7.67
N ASP A 71 -4.93 2.32 -6.52
CA ASP A 71 -6.09 2.49 -5.68
C ASP A 71 -7.15 3.28 -6.46
N ARG A 72 -8.22 2.57 -6.86
CA ARG A 72 -9.40 3.18 -7.46
C ARG A 72 -10.32 3.62 -6.33
N ILE A 73 -10.30 4.91 -6.02
CA ILE A 73 -11.22 5.49 -5.05
C ILE A 73 -12.54 5.77 -5.79
N VAL A 74 -13.56 4.99 -5.48
CA VAL A 74 -14.93 5.24 -5.96
C VAL A 74 -15.66 6.07 -4.90
N ARG A 75 -15.94 7.33 -5.21
CA ARG A 75 -16.77 8.19 -4.36
C ARG A 75 -18.21 8.11 -4.86
N VAL A 76 -19.11 7.65 -4.01
CA VAL A 76 -20.55 7.73 -4.28
C VAL A 76 -21.09 8.95 -3.56
N GLY A 77 -21.36 10.02 -4.32
CA GLY A 77 -21.98 11.24 -3.79
C GLY A 77 -23.48 11.07 -3.52
N HIS A 78 -24.10 12.10 -2.94
CA HIS A 78 -25.55 12.16 -2.66
C HIS A 78 -26.42 12.00 -3.92
N THR A 79 -25.85 12.25 -5.10
CA THR A 79 -26.51 12.10 -6.41
C THR A 79 -26.54 10.67 -6.92
N HIS A 80 -26.01 9.70 -6.17
CA HIS A 80 -25.86 8.29 -6.57
C HIS A 80 -25.09 8.08 -7.90
N ARG A 81 -24.38 9.10 -8.40
CA ARG A 81 -23.44 8.96 -9.51
C ARG A 81 -22.06 8.60 -8.95
N PRO A 82 -21.46 7.48 -9.39
CA PRO A 82 -20.11 7.12 -8.98
C PRO A 82 -19.10 8.04 -9.67
N GLU A 83 -18.35 8.79 -8.87
CA GLU A 83 -17.15 9.48 -9.32
C GLU A 83 -15.96 8.56 -9.08
N ILE A 84 -15.32 8.12 -10.18
CA ILE A 84 -14.16 7.24 -10.12
C ILE A 84 -12.91 8.11 -10.23
N GLN A 85 -12.15 8.21 -9.14
CA GLN A 85 -10.85 8.86 -9.15
C GLN A 85 -9.77 7.79 -9.02
N THR A 86 -8.90 7.71 -10.02
CA THR A 86 -7.71 6.85 -9.98
C THR A 86 -6.58 7.70 -9.44
N THR A 87 -6.18 7.48 -8.19
CA THR A 87 -5.02 8.17 -7.62
C THR A 87 -3.80 7.26 -7.77
N ARG A 88 -2.75 7.75 -8.42
CA ARG A 88 -1.43 7.10 -8.39
C ARG A 88 -0.69 7.63 -7.18
N GLU A 89 -0.09 6.76 -6.35
CA GLU A 89 0.76 7.20 -5.23
C GLU A 89 1.90 8.07 -5.80
N GLY A 90 1.86 9.39 -5.57
CA GLY A 90 2.87 10.34 -6.05
C GLY A 90 2.35 11.63 -6.68
N GLU A 91 1.06 11.74 -7.03
CA GLU A 91 0.45 13.02 -7.45
C GLU A 91 0.20 13.91 -6.23
N LYS A 92 1.09 14.90 -6.02
CA LYS A 92 0.84 16.08 -5.19
C LYS A 92 0.78 17.31 -6.06
#